data_AF-A0A433PPE3-F1
#
_entry.id   AF-A0A433PPE3-F1
#
_cell.length_a   1.000
_cell.length_b   1.000
_cell.length_c   1.000
_cell.angle_alpha   90.00
_cell.angle_beta   90.00
_cell.angle_gamma   90.00
#
_symmetry.space_group_name_H-M   'P 1'
#
loop_
_entity.id
_entity.type
_entity.pdbx_description
1 polymer ?
#
loop_
_entity_poly.entity_id
_entity_poly.type
_entity_poly.pdbx_seq_one_letter_code
_entity_poly.pdbx_strand_id
1 'polypeptide(L)'
;MHKLSFLVYLVLSSVLTNSGHVEALPVSDASQLSQLPFQNPWTKQPLIIADSDPTFDLLSASSPTILDVDETSFGANSAANSTISCALCKAFVHPLRQTMFSNTSRSLIMSTGVILCKLFHINTPSVCENIIPTFGPWALTVLSHTFFETEYICGLARACPKLESGFDKWEITLPEKRVESDLGRTVIETQEDNEDGDDVMFILHLSDWHSDSEYHEGYEADCDEPLCCRIPPSNPASVKRPAGKWGDFRCDSPHSLIKNMLEFIPTVVPYLDMVVVTGDQPPHDIWLETVDSVLNVLQTTTNYLNSTFNNKVFPTLGNHDSIPANSFPTSRTKDTMSNQWVYDEVSEQWSGWLPNTAISSLRARGGYSAVAAPGLKIISLNTNFFYRLNWWMLMRPR
;
A
#
# COMPACT_ATOMS: atom_id res chain seq x y z
N MET A 1 -6.74 6.44 -24.66
CA MET A 1 -6.85 7.59 -23.72
C MET A 1 -7.60 7.24 -22.43
N HIS A 2 -8.76 6.57 -22.45
CA HIS A 2 -9.50 6.20 -21.21
C HIS A 2 -8.78 5.28 -20.20
N LYS A 3 -7.73 4.53 -20.59
CA LYS A 3 -6.98 3.66 -19.66
C LYS A 3 -5.76 4.34 -19.00
N LEU A 4 -5.22 5.41 -19.61
CA LEU A 4 -4.19 6.24 -18.97
C LEU A 4 -4.83 7.11 -17.87
N SER A 5 -6.08 7.56 -18.10
CA SER A 5 -6.95 8.16 -17.08
C SER A 5 -7.21 7.23 -15.89
N PHE A 6 -7.10 5.90 -16.03
CA PHE A 6 -7.30 4.96 -14.93
C PHE A 6 -6.06 4.81 -14.04
N LEU A 7 -4.84 4.85 -14.60
CA LEU A 7 -3.62 4.92 -13.80
C LEU A 7 -3.54 6.24 -13.05
N VAL A 8 -3.87 7.34 -13.74
CA VAL A 8 -3.99 8.66 -13.14
C VAL A 8 -5.11 8.63 -12.09
N TYR A 9 -6.29 8.09 -12.36
CA TYR A 9 -7.35 7.95 -11.35
C TYR A 9 -6.98 7.03 -10.18
N LEU A 10 -6.23 5.95 -10.38
CA LEU A 10 -5.77 5.09 -9.27
C LEU A 10 -4.79 5.85 -8.39
N VAL A 11 -3.70 6.38 -8.96
CA VAL A 11 -2.69 7.17 -8.24
C VAL A 11 -3.28 8.43 -7.60
N LEU A 12 -4.28 9.05 -8.25
CA LEU A 12 -4.97 10.21 -7.72
C LEU A 12 -6.08 9.87 -6.74
N SER A 13 -6.72 8.70 -6.84
CA SER A 13 -7.71 8.28 -5.85
C SER A 13 -7.05 8.10 -4.49
N SER A 14 -5.85 7.54 -4.42
CA SER A 14 -5.05 7.50 -3.18
C SER A 14 -4.72 8.89 -2.63
N VAL A 15 -4.55 9.92 -3.48
CA VAL A 15 -4.26 11.29 -3.03
C VAL A 15 -5.53 12.06 -2.65
N LEU A 16 -6.62 11.89 -3.40
CA LEU A 16 -7.91 12.56 -3.21
C LEU A 16 -8.76 11.92 -2.10
N THR A 17 -8.65 10.61 -1.87
CA THR A 17 -9.40 9.94 -0.79
C THR A 17 -8.67 9.97 0.55
N ASN A 18 -7.36 10.26 0.57
CA ASN A 18 -6.61 10.43 1.82
C ASN A 18 -6.59 11.88 2.33
N SER A 19 -7.13 12.84 1.55
CA SER A 19 -7.26 14.27 1.94
C SER A 19 -8.70 14.70 2.25
N GLY A 20 -9.65 13.76 2.29
CA GLY A 20 -11.00 14.00 2.78
C GLY A 20 -11.97 14.79 1.87
N HIS A 21 -11.54 15.41 0.75
CA HIS A 21 -12.42 16.21 -0.14
C HIS A 21 -12.11 16.02 -1.64
N VAL A 22 -13.16 15.85 -2.47
CA VAL A 22 -13.08 15.67 -3.93
C VAL A 22 -13.89 16.75 -4.65
N GLU A 23 -13.24 17.58 -5.47
CA GLU A 23 -13.85 18.28 -6.61
C GLU A 23 -12.93 18.16 -7.83
N ALA A 24 -13.51 17.95 -9.01
CA ALA A 24 -12.80 17.58 -10.24
C ALA A 24 -13.07 18.59 -11.35
N LEU A 25 -12.06 19.16 -12.02
CA LEU A 25 -12.23 19.97 -13.23
C LEU A 25 -10.93 20.10 -14.07
N PRO A 26 -10.98 20.62 -15.34
CA PRO A 26 -10.47 19.89 -16.50
C PRO A 26 -9.27 20.56 -17.22
N VAL A 27 -8.83 19.83 -18.23
CA VAL A 27 -7.55 19.86 -18.94
C VAL A 27 -7.49 20.81 -20.15
N SER A 28 -6.44 21.64 -20.29
CA SER A 28 -6.01 22.14 -21.60
C SER A 28 -4.51 22.43 -21.75
N ASP A 29 -3.97 21.79 -22.78
CA ASP A 29 -2.85 22.07 -23.69
C ASP A 29 -1.40 22.22 -23.20
N ALA A 30 -0.55 21.35 -23.77
CA ALA A 30 0.85 21.16 -23.46
C ALA A 30 1.67 21.15 -24.74
N SER A 31 2.63 22.06 -24.85
CA SER A 31 3.71 21.89 -25.83
C SER A 31 5.04 22.32 -25.24
N GLN A 32 6.00 21.39 -25.35
CA GLN A 32 7.45 21.55 -25.25
C GLN A 32 8.10 21.24 -23.90
N LEU A 33 8.48 19.97 -23.69
CA LEU A 33 9.61 19.61 -22.82
C LEU A 33 10.30 18.34 -23.33
N SER A 34 11.62 18.41 -23.49
CA SER A 34 12.49 17.27 -23.80
C SER A 34 13.80 17.34 -23.01
N GLN A 35 14.20 16.16 -22.52
CA GLN A 35 15.55 15.70 -22.10
C GLN A 35 15.99 15.87 -20.63
N LEU A 36 15.88 14.77 -19.87
CA LEU A 36 16.76 14.40 -18.73
C LEU A 36 16.94 12.87 -18.67
N PRO A 37 18.12 12.33 -18.32
CA PRO A 37 18.36 10.89 -18.18
C PRO A 37 18.06 10.43 -16.74
N PHE A 38 17.28 9.35 -16.57
CA PHE A 38 16.95 8.78 -15.25
C PHE A 38 17.73 7.48 -14.97
N GLN A 39 18.47 7.46 -13.87
CA GLN A 39 18.94 6.25 -13.17
C GLN A 39 18.09 6.05 -11.89
N ASN A 40 17.96 4.81 -11.40
CA ASN A 40 17.29 4.48 -10.14
C ASN A 40 18.02 5.13 -8.94
N PRO A 41 17.42 6.08 -8.21
CA PRO A 41 18.09 6.79 -7.11
C PRO A 41 18.36 5.94 -5.87
N TRP A 42 17.67 4.81 -5.70
CA TRP A 42 17.51 4.16 -4.40
C TRP A 42 18.40 2.94 -4.17
N THR A 43 18.99 2.37 -5.22
CA THR A 43 19.82 1.15 -5.08
C THR A 43 21.24 1.27 -5.63
N LYS A 44 21.53 2.26 -6.49
CA LYS A 44 22.75 2.33 -7.32
C LYS A 44 23.10 1.00 -8.03
N GLN A 45 22.16 0.07 -8.12
CA GLN A 45 22.31 -1.22 -8.79
C GLN A 45 21.57 -1.17 -10.13
N PRO A 46 22.12 -1.77 -11.20
CA PRO A 46 21.32 -2.11 -12.36
C PRO A 46 20.22 -3.08 -11.92
N LEU A 47 18.99 -2.88 -12.40
CA LEU A 47 17.91 -3.86 -12.28
C LEU A 47 18.34 -5.13 -13.00
N ILE A 48 18.93 -6.09 -12.26
CA ILE A 48 19.21 -7.43 -12.76
C ILE A 48 17.88 -8.19 -12.67
N ILE A 49 17.21 -8.29 -13.81
CA ILE A 49 16.18 -9.29 -14.02
C ILE A 49 16.92 -10.63 -14.16
N ALA A 50 16.46 -11.65 -13.45
CA ALA A 50 17.03 -12.98 -13.54
C ALA A 50 17.01 -13.46 -15.00
N ASP A 51 18.20 -13.63 -15.59
CA ASP A 51 18.41 -14.33 -16.85
C ASP A 51 18.00 -15.80 -16.66
N SER A 52 17.08 -16.28 -17.48
CA SER A 52 16.90 -17.71 -17.71
C SER A 52 17.90 -18.18 -18.77
N ASP A 53 18.68 -19.18 -18.38
CA ASP A 53 19.79 -19.91 -19.05
C ASP A 53 19.82 -19.96 -20.60
N PRO A 54 21.03 -19.93 -21.23
CA PRO A 54 21.21 -19.89 -22.67
C PRO A 54 21.49 -21.27 -23.25
N THR A 55 20.62 -21.73 -24.14
CA THR A 55 21.05 -22.63 -25.22
C THR A 55 20.28 -22.26 -26.47
N PHE A 56 20.93 -21.58 -27.43
CA PHE A 56 20.71 -21.81 -28.85
C PHE A 56 21.79 -21.08 -29.66
N ASP A 57 22.49 -21.87 -30.47
CA ASP A 57 23.63 -21.48 -31.29
C ASP A 57 23.34 -20.35 -32.27
N LEU A 58 24.35 -19.50 -32.45
CA LEU A 58 24.48 -18.50 -33.51
C LEU A 58 24.46 -19.17 -34.89
N LEU A 59 23.42 -18.91 -35.69
CA LEU A 59 23.52 -18.92 -37.15
C LEU A 59 22.90 -17.65 -37.74
N SER A 60 23.64 -17.13 -38.71
CA SER A 60 23.58 -15.84 -39.37
C SER A 60 22.21 -15.44 -39.93
N ALA A 61 21.94 -14.14 -39.80
CA ALA A 61 20.84 -13.41 -40.40
C ALA A 61 20.67 -13.67 -41.91
N SER A 62 19.44 -13.96 -42.31
CA SER A 62 18.88 -13.57 -43.61
C SER A 62 17.42 -13.16 -43.40
N SER A 63 17.06 -11.98 -43.90
CA SER A 63 15.71 -11.41 -43.81
C SER A 63 14.67 -12.34 -44.46
N PRO A 64 13.48 -12.56 -43.88
CA PRO A 64 12.38 -13.08 -44.65
C PRO A 64 11.66 -11.94 -45.36
N THR A 65 11.73 -12.03 -46.67
CA THR A 65 10.82 -11.47 -47.67
C THR A 65 9.36 -11.50 -47.24
N ILE A 66 8.68 -10.41 -47.60
CA ILE A 66 7.22 -10.27 -47.70
C ILE A 66 6.65 -11.51 -48.39
N LEU A 67 5.76 -12.23 -47.72
CA LEU A 67 4.92 -13.23 -48.37
C LEU A 67 3.73 -12.50 -48.98
N ASP A 68 3.73 -12.45 -50.32
CA ASP A 68 2.58 -12.14 -51.15
C ASP A 68 1.43 -13.09 -50.78
N VAL A 69 0.31 -12.51 -50.35
CA VAL A 69 -0.96 -13.23 -50.24
C VAL A 69 -1.69 -13.01 -51.56
N ASP A 70 -1.73 -14.08 -52.34
CA ASP A 70 -2.36 -14.19 -53.65
C ASP A 70 -3.88 -13.91 -53.57
N GLU A 71 -4.33 -12.87 -54.27
CA GLU A 71 -5.75 -12.61 -54.54
C GLU A 71 -6.20 -13.55 -55.67
N THR A 72 -6.87 -14.66 -55.36
CA THR A 72 -7.90 -15.23 -56.26
C THR A 72 -8.80 -16.24 -55.55
N SER A 73 -10.00 -15.80 -55.14
CA SER A 73 -11.30 -16.38 -55.53
C SER A 73 -12.40 -15.96 -54.56
N PHE A 74 -13.18 -14.99 -55.04
CA PHE A 74 -14.46 -14.59 -54.48
C PHE A 74 -15.45 -15.76 -54.52
N GLY A 75 -15.73 -16.33 -53.34
CA GLY A 75 -16.96 -17.05 -53.05
C GLY A 75 -17.75 -16.27 -52.02
N ALA A 76 -18.60 -15.35 -52.48
CA ALA A 76 -19.51 -14.62 -51.61
C ALA A 76 -20.55 -15.58 -51.03
N ASN A 77 -20.57 -15.72 -49.69
CA ASN A 77 -21.75 -16.04 -48.89
C ASN A 77 -21.55 -15.61 -47.43
N SER A 78 -22.26 -14.55 -47.05
CA SER A 78 -22.82 -14.23 -45.72
C SER A 78 -21.95 -14.31 -44.45
N ALA A 79 -21.74 -13.11 -43.85
CA ALA A 79 -21.40 -12.85 -42.44
C ALA A 79 -20.11 -13.49 -41.88
N ALA A 80 -18.96 -12.85 -42.14
CA ALA A 80 -17.70 -13.18 -41.49
C ALA A 80 -17.71 -12.75 -40.01
N ASN A 81 -18.15 -13.64 -39.11
CA ASN A 81 -17.76 -13.61 -37.70
C ASN A 81 -16.29 -14.06 -37.62
N SER A 82 -15.33 -13.17 -37.88
CA SER A 82 -13.90 -13.50 -37.72
C SER A 82 -13.54 -13.51 -36.23
N THR A 83 -13.81 -14.62 -35.54
CA THR A 83 -13.27 -14.86 -34.19
C THR A 83 -11.75 -14.97 -34.30
N ILE A 84 -11.02 -13.96 -33.79
CA ILE A 84 -9.57 -14.04 -33.61
C ILE A 84 -9.28 -15.27 -32.74
N SER A 85 -8.35 -16.13 -33.18
CA SER A 85 -7.99 -17.30 -32.37
C SER A 85 -7.30 -16.88 -31.09
N CYS A 86 -7.55 -17.60 -29.99
CA CYS A 86 -6.93 -17.31 -28.69
C CYS A 86 -5.39 -17.27 -28.79
N ALA A 87 -4.79 -18.18 -29.55
CA ALA A 87 -3.35 -18.22 -29.79
C ALA A 87 -2.85 -16.95 -30.49
N LEU A 88 -3.55 -16.48 -31.53
CA LEU A 88 -3.18 -15.26 -32.25
C LEU A 88 -3.30 -14.02 -31.36
N CYS A 89 -4.34 -13.93 -30.53
CA CYS A 89 -4.47 -12.85 -29.56
C CYS A 89 -3.30 -12.83 -28.58
N LYS A 90 -2.96 -13.98 -27.98
CA LYS A 90 -1.85 -14.09 -27.04
C LYS A 90 -0.51 -13.73 -27.68
N ALA A 91 -0.27 -14.20 -28.91
CA ALA A 91 0.94 -13.91 -29.66
C ALA A 91 1.14 -12.41 -29.94
N PHE A 92 0.06 -11.64 -30.07
CA PHE A 92 0.12 -10.18 -30.24
C PHE A 92 0.18 -9.42 -28.91
N VAL A 93 -0.67 -9.79 -27.95
CA VAL A 93 -0.84 -9.05 -26.69
C VAL A 93 0.36 -9.23 -25.77
N HIS A 94 0.96 -10.42 -25.73
CA HIS A 94 2.11 -10.69 -24.86
C HIS A 94 3.32 -9.77 -25.13
N PRO A 95 3.85 -9.66 -26.37
CA PRO A 95 4.96 -8.75 -26.64
C PRO A 95 4.56 -7.28 -26.45
N LEU A 96 3.32 -6.90 -26.79
CA LEU A 96 2.83 -5.54 -26.55
C LEU A 96 2.85 -5.17 -25.06
N ARG A 97 2.42 -6.10 -24.19
CA ARG A 97 2.50 -5.94 -22.73
C ARG A 97 3.96 -5.77 -22.27
N GLN A 98 4.88 -6.60 -22.77
CA GLN A 98 6.30 -6.48 -22.41
C GLN A 98 6.88 -5.12 -22.82
N THR A 99 6.55 -4.61 -24.02
CA THR A 99 6.99 -3.28 -24.46
C THR A 99 6.36 -2.15 -23.63
N MET A 100 5.06 -2.23 -23.35
CA MET A 100 4.31 -1.23 -22.59
C MET A 100 4.81 -1.09 -21.15
N PHE A 101 5.22 -2.20 -20.53
CA PHE A 101 5.74 -2.22 -19.15
C PHE A 101 7.27 -2.36 -19.09
N SER A 102 7.97 -2.10 -20.20
CA SER A 102 9.43 -1.98 -20.21
C SER A 102 9.90 -0.78 -19.37
N ASN A 103 11.16 -0.79 -18.94
CA ASN A 103 11.72 0.29 -18.11
C ASN A 103 11.61 1.68 -18.78
N THR A 104 11.85 1.75 -20.10
CA THR A 104 11.72 3.00 -20.87
C THR A 104 10.28 3.50 -20.88
N SER A 105 9.31 2.62 -21.16
CA SER A 105 7.89 2.99 -21.17
C SER A 105 7.41 3.41 -19.78
N ARG A 106 7.84 2.71 -18.72
CA ARG A 106 7.52 3.07 -17.32
C ARG A 106 8.01 4.48 -16.99
N SER A 107 9.27 4.79 -17.33
CA SER A 107 9.83 6.13 -17.11
C SER A 107 9.02 7.21 -17.84
N LEU A 108 8.71 6.99 -19.12
CA LEU A 108 7.89 7.92 -19.89
C LEU A 108 6.48 8.10 -19.31
N ILE A 109 5.84 7.01 -18.87
CA ILE A 109 4.51 7.06 -18.23
C ILE A 109 4.58 7.88 -16.94
N MET A 110 5.58 7.67 -16.09
CA MET A 110 5.74 8.41 -14.84
C MET A 110 6.02 9.90 -15.11
N SER A 111 6.97 10.23 -15.99
CA SER A 111 7.27 11.63 -16.35
C SER A 111 6.05 12.33 -16.96
N THR A 112 5.31 11.64 -17.83
CA THR A 112 4.05 12.16 -18.38
C THR A 112 3.01 12.37 -17.27
N GLY A 113 2.93 11.44 -16.31
CA GLY A 113 2.08 11.58 -15.13
C GLY A 113 2.39 12.84 -14.33
N VAL A 114 3.68 13.12 -14.06
CA VAL A 114 4.12 14.33 -13.34
C VAL A 114 3.70 15.59 -14.10
N ILE A 115 3.94 15.61 -15.41
CA ILE A 115 3.56 16.74 -16.27
C ILE A 115 2.04 16.98 -16.22
N LEU A 116 1.23 15.92 -16.38
CA LEU A 116 -0.23 16.03 -16.36
C LEU A 116 -0.75 16.43 -14.97
N CYS A 117 -0.16 15.91 -13.89
CA CYS A 117 -0.50 16.28 -12.52
C CYS A 117 -0.36 17.79 -12.29
N LYS A 118 0.78 18.37 -12.73
CA LYS A 118 1.04 19.81 -12.64
C LYS A 118 0.17 20.63 -13.58
N LEU A 119 0.04 20.20 -14.83
CA LEU A 119 -0.72 20.90 -15.87
C LEU A 119 -2.20 21.05 -15.50
N PHE A 120 -2.77 20.05 -14.82
CA PHE A 120 -4.16 20.05 -14.37
C PHE A 120 -4.34 20.52 -12.94
N HIS A 121 -3.28 21.04 -12.32
CA HIS A 121 -3.33 21.55 -10.95
C HIS A 121 -3.95 20.54 -9.99
N ILE A 122 -3.67 19.25 -10.18
CA ILE A 122 -4.27 18.20 -9.36
C ILE A 122 -3.77 18.31 -7.93
N ASN A 123 -2.50 18.67 -7.75
CA ASN A 123 -1.84 18.95 -6.48
C ASN A 123 -0.70 19.94 -6.73
N THR A 124 0.03 20.33 -5.68
CA THR A 124 1.21 21.21 -5.83
C THR A 124 2.29 20.54 -6.68
N PRO A 125 3.18 21.34 -7.32
CA PRO A 125 4.29 20.79 -8.09
C PRO A 125 5.17 19.82 -7.28
N SER A 126 5.41 20.13 -6.00
CA SER A 126 6.18 19.30 -5.07
C SER A 126 5.51 17.93 -4.88
N VAL A 127 4.21 17.91 -4.55
CA VAL A 127 3.47 16.66 -4.37
C VAL A 127 3.47 15.86 -5.68
N CYS A 128 3.17 16.49 -6.82
CA CYS A 128 3.17 15.82 -8.12
C CYS A 128 4.53 15.21 -8.51
N GLU A 129 5.64 15.89 -8.21
CA GLU A 129 6.99 15.42 -8.49
C GLU A 129 7.38 14.20 -7.67
N ASN A 130 6.86 14.05 -6.46
CA ASN A 130 7.29 13.02 -5.53
C ASN A 130 6.29 11.85 -5.42
N ILE A 131 4.97 12.12 -5.45
CA ILE A 131 3.94 11.07 -5.32
C ILE A 131 4.01 10.05 -6.46
N ILE A 132 4.25 10.50 -7.70
CA ILE A 132 4.22 9.63 -8.88
C ILE A 132 5.43 8.70 -8.93
N PRO A 133 6.68 9.15 -8.68
CA PRO A 133 7.80 8.24 -8.51
C PRO A 133 7.64 7.26 -7.35
N THR A 134 7.02 7.68 -6.23
CA THR A 134 6.79 6.82 -5.06
C THR A 134 5.76 5.72 -5.36
N PHE A 135 4.57 6.06 -5.86
CA PHE A 135 3.48 5.10 -6.11
C PHE A 135 3.53 4.43 -7.48
N GLY A 136 4.11 5.09 -8.49
CA GLY A 136 4.07 4.69 -9.90
C GLY A 136 4.60 3.28 -10.16
N PRO A 137 5.78 2.88 -9.67
CA PRO A 137 6.31 1.53 -9.86
C PRO A 137 5.37 0.43 -9.30
N TRP A 138 4.78 0.67 -8.13
CA TRP A 138 3.86 -0.24 -7.46
C TRP A 138 2.55 -0.35 -8.26
N ALA A 139 1.95 0.78 -8.62
CA ALA A 139 0.73 0.84 -9.41
C ALA A 139 0.89 0.19 -10.79
N LEU A 140 1.98 0.46 -11.51
CA LEU A 140 2.27 -0.13 -12.82
C LEU A 140 2.46 -1.65 -12.72
N THR A 141 3.05 -2.13 -11.63
CA THR A 141 3.18 -3.56 -11.36
C THR A 141 1.79 -4.19 -11.21
N VAL A 142 0.93 -3.63 -10.34
CA VAL A 142 -0.45 -4.10 -10.16
C VAL A 142 -1.21 -4.10 -11.49
N LEU A 143 -1.15 -3.01 -12.26
CA LEU A 143 -1.82 -2.93 -13.55
C LEU A 143 -1.36 -4.01 -14.53
N SER A 144 -0.05 -4.27 -14.59
CA SER A 144 0.55 -5.25 -15.51
C SER A 144 0.14 -6.70 -15.22
N HIS A 145 -0.28 -6.99 -14.00
CA HIS A 145 -0.75 -8.31 -13.54
C HIS A 145 -2.27 -8.41 -13.38
N THR A 146 -3.01 -7.36 -13.74
CA THR A 146 -4.47 -7.31 -13.60
C THR A 146 -5.14 -6.99 -14.93
N PHE A 147 -5.34 -5.71 -15.22
CA PHE A 147 -6.07 -5.22 -16.38
C PHE A 147 -5.29 -5.33 -17.69
N PHE A 148 -3.97 -5.50 -17.62
CA PHE A 148 -3.09 -5.66 -18.77
C PHE A 148 -2.49 -7.05 -18.90
N GLU A 149 -2.96 -8.01 -18.10
CA GLU A 149 -2.60 -9.40 -18.27
C GLU A 149 -3.13 -9.93 -19.62
N THR A 150 -2.31 -10.74 -20.30
CA THR A 150 -2.61 -11.25 -21.64
C THR A 150 -3.96 -11.97 -21.69
N GLU A 151 -4.22 -12.84 -20.70
CA GLU A 151 -5.47 -13.60 -20.62
C GLU A 151 -6.69 -12.69 -20.44
N TYR A 152 -6.55 -11.64 -19.62
CA TYR A 152 -7.63 -10.67 -19.40
C TYR A 152 -7.97 -9.90 -20.68
N ILE A 153 -6.97 -9.37 -21.38
CA ILE A 153 -7.17 -8.64 -22.64
C ILE A 153 -7.78 -9.56 -23.70
N CYS A 154 -7.27 -10.78 -23.85
CA CYS A 154 -7.77 -11.72 -24.85
C CYS A 154 -9.17 -12.26 -24.52
N GLY A 155 -9.51 -12.38 -23.24
CA GLY A 155 -10.88 -12.65 -22.78
C GLY A 155 -11.83 -11.50 -23.10
N LEU A 156 -11.41 -10.24 -22.89
CA LEU A 156 -12.20 -9.05 -23.25
C LEU A 156 -12.43 -8.94 -24.76
N ALA A 157 -11.44 -9.31 -25.57
CA ALA A 157 -11.53 -9.38 -27.03
C ALA A 157 -12.39 -10.56 -27.53
N ARG A 158 -12.93 -11.40 -26.63
CA ARG A 158 -13.66 -12.64 -26.96
C ARG A 158 -12.84 -13.63 -27.80
N ALA A 159 -11.52 -13.51 -27.78
CA ALA A 159 -10.60 -14.41 -28.47
C ALA A 159 -10.26 -15.64 -27.63
N CYS A 160 -10.20 -15.47 -26.30
CA CYS A 160 -10.00 -16.53 -25.31
C CYS A 160 -11.24 -16.65 -24.40
N PRO A 161 -11.41 -17.78 -23.67
CA PRO A 161 -12.42 -17.88 -22.62
C PRO A 161 -12.33 -16.69 -21.67
N LYS A 162 -13.49 -16.13 -21.33
CA LYS A 162 -13.55 -15.00 -20.41
C LYS A 162 -13.07 -15.49 -19.05
N LEU A 163 -12.04 -14.83 -18.51
CA LEU A 163 -11.71 -14.96 -17.10
C LEU A 163 -12.89 -14.44 -16.28
N GLU A 164 -13.43 -15.29 -15.40
CA GLU A 164 -14.35 -14.84 -14.37
C GLU A 164 -13.65 -13.75 -13.56
N SER A 165 -14.36 -12.64 -13.34
CA SER A 165 -13.80 -11.50 -12.63
C SER A 165 -13.66 -11.91 -11.17
N GLY A 166 -12.46 -12.34 -10.77
CA GLY A 166 -12.06 -12.82 -9.44
C GLY A 166 -12.24 -11.87 -8.25
N PHE A 167 -13.23 -10.98 -8.30
CA PHE A 167 -13.91 -10.44 -7.11
C PHE A 167 -14.99 -11.42 -6.61
N ASP A 168 -14.89 -12.69 -7.00
CA ASP A 168 -15.87 -13.69 -6.64
C ASP A 168 -16.05 -13.77 -5.12
N LYS A 169 -17.27 -14.11 -4.74
CA LYS A 169 -17.57 -14.46 -3.36
C LYS A 169 -16.72 -15.67 -3.01
N TRP A 170 -15.76 -15.48 -2.13
CA TRP A 170 -15.00 -16.58 -1.55
C TRP A 170 -15.67 -16.98 -0.25
N GLU A 171 -15.73 -18.27 0.00
CA GLU A 171 -16.30 -18.84 1.23
C GLU A 171 -15.19 -19.37 2.12
N ILE A 172 -15.37 -19.21 3.43
CA ILE A 172 -14.50 -19.82 4.43
C ILE A 172 -15.25 -21.01 5.01
N THR A 173 -14.71 -22.21 4.82
CA THR A 173 -15.21 -23.39 5.52
C THR A 173 -14.89 -23.25 7.00
N LEU A 174 -15.92 -23.02 7.81
CA LEU A 174 -15.79 -23.04 9.26
C LEU A 174 -15.64 -24.48 9.75
N PRO A 175 -14.84 -24.73 10.81
CA PRO A 175 -14.78 -26.04 11.43
C PRO A 175 -16.16 -26.43 11.98
N GLU A 176 -16.42 -27.73 12.08
CA GLU A 176 -17.66 -28.22 12.68
C GLU A 176 -17.89 -27.59 14.07
N LYS A 177 -19.12 -27.13 14.30
CA LYS A 177 -19.50 -26.55 15.59
C LYS A 177 -19.32 -27.62 16.66
N ARG A 178 -18.41 -27.40 17.60
CA ARG A 178 -18.25 -28.29 18.76
C ARG A 178 -19.59 -28.39 19.49
N VAL A 179 -20.03 -29.61 19.76
CA VAL A 179 -21.24 -29.86 20.55
C VAL A 179 -20.93 -29.52 22.00
N GLU A 180 -21.85 -28.84 22.70
CA GLU A 180 -21.68 -28.41 24.09
C GLU A 180 -21.30 -29.56 25.05
N SER A 181 -21.62 -30.81 24.70
CA SER A 181 -21.23 -32.02 25.43
C SER A 181 -19.73 -32.27 25.49
N ASP A 182 -18.97 -31.81 24.50
CA ASP A 182 -17.53 -32.10 24.36
C ASP A 182 -16.66 -31.11 25.14
N LEU A 183 -17.27 -30.01 25.62
CA LEU A 183 -16.57 -28.95 26.34
C LEU A 183 -16.51 -29.19 27.85
N GLY A 184 -17.05 -30.30 28.37
CA GLY A 184 -17.08 -30.55 29.81
C GLY A 184 -17.60 -29.33 30.56
N ARG A 185 -18.72 -28.77 30.09
CA ARG A 185 -19.30 -27.52 30.57
C ARG A 185 -19.61 -27.66 32.06
N THR A 186 -18.67 -27.30 32.93
CA THR A 186 -19.02 -26.50 34.09
C THR A 186 -19.71 -25.29 33.49
N VAL A 187 -21.03 -25.25 33.60
CA VAL A 187 -21.76 -24.01 33.41
C VAL A 187 -21.08 -23.07 34.40
N ILE A 188 -20.21 -22.20 33.91
CA ILE A 188 -19.93 -20.96 34.63
C ILE A 188 -21.28 -20.29 34.57
N GLU A 189 -22.12 -20.56 35.58
CA GLU A 189 -23.18 -19.66 35.93
C GLU A 189 -22.50 -18.31 35.93
N THR A 190 -22.99 -17.40 35.10
CA THR A 190 -22.69 -15.99 35.25
C THR A 190 -23.04 -15.69 36.70
N GLN A 191 -22.05 -15.80 37.60
CA GLN A 191 -22.17 -15.29 38.94
C GLN A 191 -22.52 -13.84 38.73
N GLU A 192 -23.69 -13.45 39.23
CA GLU A 192 -24.02 -12.04 39.40
C GLU A 192 -22.78 -11.39 40.02
N ASP A 193 -22.27 -10.39 39.31
CA ASP A 193 -21.01 -9.74 39.58
C ASP A 193 -20.88 -9.48 41.09
N ASN A 194 -19.89 -10.12 41.73
CA ASN A 194 -19.51 -9.67 43.06
C ASN A 194 -18.98 -8.25 42.87
N GLU A 195 -19.71 -7.26 43.41
CA GLU A 195 -19.37 -5.83 43.41
C GLU A 195 -18.10 -5.49 44.21
N ASP A 196 -17.17 -6.44 44.39
CA ASP A 196 -15.83 -6.17 44.89
C ASP A 196 -14.93 -5.91 43.67
N GLY A 197 -14.34 -4.71 43.62
CA GLY A 197 -13.55 -4.20 42.48
C GLY A 197 -12.24 -4.93 42.17
N ASP A 198 -12.13 -6.23 42.47
CA ASP A 198 -10.96 -7.08 42.26
C ASP A 198 -10.91 -7.74 40.86
N ASP A 199 -11.98 -7.64 40.04
CA ASP A 199 -12.07 -8.28 38.70
C ASP A 199 -12.13 -7.29 37.52
N VAL A 200 -11.61 -6.07 37.65
CA VAL A 200 -11.60 -5.08 36.55
C VAL A 200 -10.23 -5.03 35.87
N MET A 201 -10.20 -5.29 34.56
CA MET A 201 -9.01 -5.08 33.73
C MET A 201 -8.95 -3.66 33.16
N PHE A 202 -7.82 -2.99 33.31
CA PHE A 202 -7.54 -1.69 32.72
C PHE A 202 -6.71 -1.84 31.46
N ILE A 203 -7.34 -1.53 30.32
CA ILE A 203 -6.73 -1.65 28.98
C ILE A 203 -6.57 -0.26 28.40
N LEU A 204 -5.34 0.14 28.12
CA LEU A 204 -5.07 1.34 27.33
C LEU A 204 -5.12 0.98 25.85
N HIS A 205 -5.85 1.76 25.06
CA HIS A 205 -5.86 1.63 23.61
C HIS A 205 -5.34 2.93 22.97
N LEU A 206 -4.25 2.81 22.21
CA LEU A 206 -3.66 3.88 21.41
C LEU A 206 -3.78 3.53 19.92
N SER A 207 -4.06 4.53 19.08
CA SER A 207 -4.19 4.36 17.63
C SER A 207 -3.83 5.65 16.91
N ASP A 208 -3.53 5.56 15.61
CA ASP A 208 -3.43 6.70 14.69
C ASP A 208 -2.48 7.78 15.24
N TRP A 209 -1.24 7.38 15.52
CA TRP A 209 -0.25 8.28 16.13
C TRP A 209 0.07 9.43 15.19
N HIS A 210 0.25 9.11 13.90
CA HIS A 210 0.71 10.00 12.85
C HIS A 210 1.77 10.97 13.37
N SER A 211 2.91 10.40 13.80
CA SER A 211 4.00 11.14 14.40
C SER A 211 4.77 11.88 13.31
N ASP A 212 4.61 13.20 13.26
CA ASP A 212 5.30 14.03 12.31
C ASP A 212 6.60 14.59 12.91
N SER A 213 7.74 14.05 12.47
CA SER A 213 9.07 14.54 12.85
C SER A 213 9.43 15.89 12.25
N GLU A 214 8.76 16.27 11.17
CA GLU A 214 8.96 17.52 10.45
C GLU A 214 7.97 18.62 10.89
N TYR A 215 7.05 18.31 11.80
CA TYR A 215 6.16 19.31 12.37
C TYR A 215 6.96 20.39 13.08
N HIS A 216 6.63 21.65 12.82
CA HIS A 216 7.25 22.78 13.49
C HIS A 216 6.21 23.82 13.91
N GLU A 217 6.27 24.21 15.18
CA GLU A 217 5.47 25.31 15.73
C GLU A 217 5.74 26.60 14.93
N GLY A 218 4.67 27.34 14.62
CA GLY A 218 4.75 28.61 13.91
C GLY A 218 4.86 28.51 12.39
N TYR A 219 4.93 27.31 11.81
CA TYR A 219 4.89 27.15 10.34
C TYR A 219 3.47 27.23 9.79
N GLU A 220 3.33 27.33 8.47
CA GLU A 220 2.02 27.47 7.83
C GLU A 220 1.18 26.21 8.07
N ALA A 221 0.03 26.38 8.72
CA ALA A 221 -0.94 25.33 8.95
C ALA A 221 -2.03 25.30 7.86
N ASP A 222 -2.15 26.34 7.05
CA ASP A 222 -3.08 26.48 5.92
C ASP A 222 -2.34 26.56 4.57
N CYS A 223 -1.63 25.48 4.23
CA CYS A 223 -0.88 25.34 2.98
C CYS A 223 -1.72 24.69 1.86
N ASP A 224 -1.23 24.72 0.61
CA ASP A 224 -1.91 24.10 -0.54
C ASP A 224 -1.55 22.60 -0.72
N GLU A 225 -0.86 21.99 0.26
CA GLU A 225 -0.47 20.58 0.25
C GLU A 225 -1.37 19.73 1.16
N PRO A 226 -1.43 18.40 0.96
CA PRO A 226 -2.26 17.52 1.78
C PRO A 226 -1.90 17.50 3.27
N LEU A 227 -0.64 17.81 3.62
CA LEU A 227 -0.16 17.92 4.99
C LEU A 227 0.65 19.22 5.15
N CYS A 228 0.36 19.96 6.21
CA CYS A 228 0.98 21.26 6.50
C CYS A 228 1.82 21.24 7.78
N CYS A 229 2.13 22.40 8.35
CA CYS A 229 2.94 22.59 9.56
C CYS A 229 4.40 22.12 9.45
N ARG A 230 4.90 21.95 8.23
CA ARG A 230 6.27 21.54 7.90
C ARG A 230 7.04 22.67 7.23
N ILE A 231 8.36 22.51 7.08
CA ILE A 231 9.27 23.54 6.58
C ILE A 231 8.68 24.25 5.35
N PRO A 232 8.38 25.56 5.43
CA PRO A 232 7.78 26.27 4.32
C PRO A 232 8.78 26.36 3.17
N PRO A 233 8.33 26.46 1.91
CA PRO A 233 9.20 26.74 0.79
C PRO A 233 9.85 28.12 0.95
N SER A 234 11.11 28.13 1.42
CA SER A 234 12.13 29.19 1.36
C SER A 234 11.82 30.61 1.89
N ASN A 235 10.57 31.01 2.16
CA ASN A 235 10.19 32.37 2.54
C ASN A 235 9.29 32.41 3.79
N PRO A 236 9.78 32.96 4.93
CA PRO A 236 9.01 33.13 6.16
C PRO A 236 7.73 33.97 6.01
N ALA A 237 7.67 34.88 5.02
CA ALA A 237 6.48 35.72 4.77
C ALA A 237 5.26 34.93 4.23
N SER A 238 5.41 33.62 4.00
CA SER A 238 4.35 32.73 3.53
C SER A 238 3.40 32.27 4.63
N VAL A 239 3.77 32.41 5.91
CA VAL A 239 2.95 31.96 7.04
C VAL A 239 1.81 32.96 7.32
N LYS A 240 0.60 32.57 6.97
CA LYS A 240 -0.67 33.27 7.23
C LYS A 240 -1.32 32.74 8.50
N ARG A 241 -1.31 31.42 8.72
CA ARG A 241 -1.88 30.78 9.91
C ARG A 241 -0.82 29.93 10.60
N PRO A 242 -0.18 30.43 11.67
CA PRO A 242 0.89 29.70 12.33
C PRO A 242 0.35 28.46 13.07
N ALA A 243 1.05 27.35 12.90
CA ALA A 243 0.82 26.09 13.58
C ALA A 243 1.03 26.23 15.10
N GLY A 244 0.18 25.58 15.89
CA GLY A 244 0.29 25.62 17.35
C GLY A 244 1.45 24.79 17.90
N LYS A 245 1.79 24.96 19.17
CA LYS A 245 2.81 24.15 19.86
C LYS A 245 2.45 22.66 19.93
N TRP A 246 1.16 22.37 20.11
CA TRP A 246 0.64 21.03 20.40
C TRP A 246 -0.03 20.37 19.21
N GLY A 247 0.02 20.99 18.03
CA GLY A 247 -0.66 20.51 16.83
C GLY A 247 -1.54 21.58 16.19
N ASP A 248 -2.15 21.19 15.07
CA ASP A 248 -3.14 21.95 14.32
C ASP A 248 -4.13 20.99 13.65
N PHE A 249 -5.37 21.41 13.42
CA PHE A 249 -6.41 20.56 12.82
C PHE A 249 -6.12 20.12 11.38
N ARG A 250 -5.14 20.71 10.71
CA ARG A 250 -4.73 20.34 9.35
C ARG A 250 -3.36 19.66 9.26
N CYS A 251 -2.85 19.23 10.41
CA CYS A 251 -1.51 18.70 10.53
C CYS A 251 -1.52 17.43 11.38
N ASP A 252 -0.49 16.64 11.20
CA ASP A 252 -0.25 15.45 11.99
C ASP A 252 0.41 15.80 13.33
N SER A 253 0.51 14.80 14.21
CA SER A 253 0.87 14.99 15.60
C SER A 253 2.35 15.34 15.75
N PRO A 254 2.70 16.49 16.36
CA PRO A 254 4.09 16.73 16.75
C PRO A 254 4.54 15.75 17.82
N HIS A 255 5.84 15.44 17.85
CA HIS A 255 6.45 14.64 18.91
C HIS A 255 6.18 15.20 20.33
N SER A 256 6.00 16.52 20.46
CA SER A 256 5.65 17.16 21.74
C SER A 256 4.30 16.67 22.26
N LEU A 257 3.28 16.58 21.39
CA LEU A 257 1.95 16.10 21.76
C LEU A 257 1.99 14.64 22.19
N ILE A 258 2.64 13.78 21.40
CA ILE A 258 2.77 12.35 21.69
C ILE A 258 3.48 12.12 23.03
N LYS A 259 4.61 12.80 23.26
CA LYS A 259 5.32 12.71 24.54
C LYS A 259 4.47 13.19 25.70
N ASN A 260 3.78 14.31 25.55
CA ASN A 260 2.93 14.84 26.61
C ASN A 260 1.78 13.88 26.96
N MET A 261 1.15 13.26 25.96
CA MET A 261 0.15 12.22 26.16
C MET A 261 0.73 11.03 26.95
N LEU A 262 1.88 10.52 26.53
CA LEU A 262 2.52 9.37 27.18
C LEU A 262 3.02 9.67 28.60
N GLU A 263 3.47 10.89 28.87
CA GLU A 263 3.81 11.35 30.23
C GLU A 263 2.56 11.50 31.11
N PHE A 264 1.43 11.89 30.52
CA PHE A 264 0.18 12.11 31.26
C PHE A 264 -0.53 10.80 31.62
N ILE A 265 -0.52 9.79 30.74
CA ILE A 265 -1.26 8.52 30.93
C ILE A 265 -0.97 7.87 32.30
N PRO A 266 0.29 7.66 32.73
CA PRO A 266 0.58 7.04 34.03
C PRO A 266 0.09 7.86 35.24
N THR A 267 -0.19 9.15 35.06
CA THR A 267 -0.68 10.02 36.14
C THR A 267 -2.18 9.87 36.39
N VAL A 268 -2.93 9.43 35.38
CA VAL A 268 -4.39 9.26 35.45
C VAL A 268 -4.81 7.80 35.53
N VAL A 269 -4.03 6.90 34.95
CA VAL A 269 -4.24 5.45 35.00
C VAL A 269 -2.92 4.80 35.45
N PRO A 270 -2.63 4.81 36.77
CA PRO A 270 -1.35 4.32 37.30
C PRO A 270 -1.20 2.79 37.22
N TYR A 271 -2.31 2.08 37.01
CA TYR A 271 -2.35 0.64 36.85
C TYR A 271 -2.99 0.28 35.51
N LEU A 272 -2.23 -0.43 34.67
CA LEU A 272 -2.68 -1.00 33.41
C LEU A 272 -2.37 -2.48 33.43
N ASP A 273 -3.25 -3.30 32.86
CA ASP A 273 -3.01 -4.73 32.65
C ASP A 273 -2.31 -4.97 31.30
N MET A 274 -2.72 -4.22 30.29
CA MET A 274 -2.15 -4.29 28.95
C MET A 274 -2.35 -3.00 28.15
N VAL A 275 -1.52 -2.84 27.13
CA VAL A 275 -1.62 -1.76 26.15
C VAL A 275 -1.90 -2.37 24.79
N VAL A 276 -2.92 -1.88 24.09
CA VAL A 276 -3.24 -2.22 22.71
C VAL A 276 -2.87 -1.03 21.83
N VAL A 277 -2.11 -1.29 20.76
CA VAL A 277 -1.70 -0.25 19.81
C VAL A 277 -2.13 -0.64 18.41
N THR A 278 -2.91 0.19 17.71
CA THR A 278 -3.51 -0.18 16.41
C THR A 278 -2.94 0.54 15.20
N GLY A 279 -1.65 0.87 15.23
CA GLY A 279 -0.89 1.27 14.05
C GLY A 279 -1.05 2.73 13.65
N ASP A 280 -0.74 3.00 12.38
CA ASP A 280 -0.73 4.31 11.73
C ASP A 280 0.22 5.28 12.44
N GLN A 281 1.50 4.89 12.40
CA GLN A 281 2.57 5.60 13.08
C GLN A 281 3.17 6.72 12.22
N PRO A 282 3.49 6.52 10.92
CA PRO A 282 3.99 7.57 10.06
C PRO A 282 2.93 8.66 9.76
N PRO A 283 3.36 9.89 9.43
CA PRO A 283 2.44 10.96 9.05
C PRO A 283 1.90 10.77 7.61
N HIS A 284 1.00 11.65 7.20
CA HIS A 284 0.34 11.67 5.90
C HIS A 284 1.17 12.35 4.80
N ASP A 285 2.50 12.36 4.91
CA ASP A 285 3.43 12.90 3.92
C ASP A 285 3.81 11.88 2.84
N ILE A 286 2.82 11.11 2.40
CA ILE A 286 2.97 9.90 1.57
C ILE A 286 3.74 10.11 0.26
N TRP A 287 3.94 11.35 -0.18
CA TRP A 287 4.76 11.67 -1.34
C TRP A 287 6.27 11.69 -1.02
N LEU A 288 6.66 11.94 0.23
CA LEU A 288 8.04 12.06 0.70
C LEU A 288 8.55 10.84 1.47
N GLU A 289 7.69 9.85 1.72
CA GLU A 289 8.03 8.65 2.47
C GLU A 289 9.23 7.88 1.86
N THR A 290 10.12 7.42 2.73
CA THR A 290 11.20 6.48 2.42
C THR A 290 11.14 5.30 3.39
N VAL A 291 11.81 4.19 3.05
CA VAL A 291 11.93 3.05 3.98
C VAL A 291 12.55 3.53 5.30
N ASP A 292 13.63 4.31 5.22
CA ASP A 292 14.34 4.82 6.39
C ASP A 292 13.46 5.75 7.25
N SER A 293 12.66 6.62 6.64
CA SER A 293 11.77 7.51 7.40
C SER A 293 10.68 6.72 8.14
N VAL A 294 10.07 5.71 7.50
CA VAL A 294 9.08 4.85 8.17
C VAL A 294 9.74 4.00 9.25
N LEU A 295 10.88 3.38 8.98
CA LEU A 295 11.64 2.63 10.00
C LEU A 295 11.96 3.49 11.23
N ASN A 296 12.41 4.73 11.01
CA ASN A 296 12.71 5.66 12.09
C ASN A 296 11.48 5.99 12.94
N VAL A 297 10.30 6.20 12.32
CA VAL A 297 9.05 6.42 13.05
C VAL A 297 8.62 5.18 13.83
N LEU A 298 8.72 3.98 13.22
CA LEU A 298 8.41 2.71 13.89
C LEU A 298 9.30 2.50 15.13
N GLN A 299 10.61 2.67 14.96
CA GLN A 299 11.61 2.56 16.04
C GLN A 299 11.35 3.59 17.15
N THR A 300 11.06 4.84 16.78
CA THR A 300 10.80 5.92 17.74
C THR A 300 9.54 5.64 18.55
N THR A 301 8.47 5.20 17.90
CA THR A 301 7.20 4.84 18.57
C THR A 301 7.40 3.67 19.53
N THR A 302 8.10 2.62 19.11
CA THR A 302 8.45 1.51 19.99
C THR A 302 9.29 1.96 21.18
N ASN A 303 10.26 2.85 20.99
CA ASN A 303 11.08 3.37 22.07
C ASN A 303 10.26 4.19 23.07
N TYR A 304 9.32 5.01 22.60
CA TYR A 304 8.39 5.72 23.48
C TYR A 304 7.55 4.76 24.31
N LEU A 305 6.97 3.74 23.68
CA LEU A 305 6.19 2.71 24.38
C LEU A 305 7.02 1.96 25.42
N ASN A 306 8.23 1.51 25.07
CA ASN A 306 9.16 0.85 25.98
C ASN A 306 9.56 1.72 27.16
N SER A 307 9.75 3.03 26.94
CA SER A 307 10.13 3.96 28.01
C SER A 307 8.96 4.31 28.94
N THR A 308 7.72 4.17 28.46
CA THR A 308 6.51 4.56 29.19
C THR A 308 5.89 3.39 29.95
N PHE A 309 5.86 2.21 29.33
CA PHE A 309 5.11 1.07 29.84
C PHE A 309 6.04 -0.13 30.12
N ASN A 310 5.91 -0.70 31.32
CA ASN A 310 6.51 -1.98 31.68
C ASN A 310 5.57 -3.17 31.37
N ASN A 311 4.36 -2.88 30.88
CA ASN A 311 3.29 -3.83 30.60
C ASN A 311 3.46 -4.55 29.27
N LYS A 312 2.69 -5.62 29.06
CA LYS A 312 2.58 -6.23 27.73
C LYS A 312 1.90 -5.25 26.77
N VAL A 313 2.58 -4.98 25.66
CA VAL A 313 2.04 -4.18 24.55
C VAL A 313 1.66 -5.12 23.42
N PHE A 314 0.47 -4.93 22.87
CA PHE A 314 -0.07 -5.72 21.76
C PHE A 314 -0.32 -4.81 20.55
N PRO A 315 0.72 -4.58 19.74
CA PRO A 315 0.64 -3.72 18.56
C PRO A 315 0.01 -4.43 17.35
N THR A 316 -0.48 -3.64 16.39
CA THR A 316 -0.98 -4.04 15.07
C THR A 316 -0.47 -3.04 14.03
N LEU A 317 -0.25 -3.49 12.80
CA LEU A 317 0.13 -2.62 11.68
C LEU A 317 -1.09 -1.89 11.11
N GLY A 318 -0.95 -0.58 10.92
CA GLY A 318 -1.86 0.28 10.17
C GLY A 318 -1.55 0.30 8.67
N ASN A 319 -2.27 1.12 7.90
CA ASN A 319 -2.07 1.25 6.46
C ASN A 319 -0.95 2.22 6.09
N HIS A 320 -0.57 3.14 6.99
CA HIS A 320 0.59 4.03 6.81
C HIS A 320 1.92 3.39 7.23
N ASP A 321 1.90 2.25 7.93
CA ASP A 321 3.12 1.62 8.47
C ASP A 321 4.02 0.97 7.40
N SER A 322 3.68 1.09 6.11
CA SER A 322 4.47 0.59 4.99
C SER A 322 4.44 1.55 3.82
N ILE A 323 5.48 1.51 2.98
CA ILE A 323 5.59 2.38 1.82
C ILE A 323 5.38 1.63 0.50
N PRO A 324 4.76 2.30 -0.49
CA PRO A 324 3.93 3.49 -0.34
C PRO A 324 2.73 3.19 0.54
N ALA A 325 2.18 4.18 1.25
CA ALA A 325 0.99 3.99 2.08
C ALA A 325 -0.06 3.08 1.42
N ASN A 326 -0.63 2.16 2.21
CA ASN A 326 -1.58 1.12 1.82
C ASN A 326 -1.00 -0.07 1.03
N SER A 327 0.29 -0.06 0.67
CA SER A 327 0.89 -1.10 -0.19
C SER A 327 1.33 -2.33 0.61
N PHE A 328 0.43 -3.30 0.73
CA PHE A 328 0.71 -4.60 1.36
C PHE A 328 0.59 -5.74 0.34
N PRO A 329 1.65 -6.04 -0.43
CA PRO A 329 1.69 -7.13 -1.40
C PRO A 329 1.46 -8.50 -0.74
N THR A 330 0.96 -9.45 -1.54
CA THR A 330 0.86 -10.86 -1.12
C THR A 330 2.00 -11.66 -1.74
N SER A 331 2.42 -12.74 -1.06
CA SER A 331 3.60 -13.56 -1.41
C SER A 331 3.54 -14.31 -2.75
N ARG A 332 2.51 -14.11 -3.58
CA ARG A 332 2.24 -14.95 -4.76
C ARG A 332 2.91 -14.49 -6.05
N THR A 333 3.62 -13.37 -6.04
CA THR A 333 4.31 -12.87 -7.22
C THR A 333 5.80 -12.77 -6.98
N LYS A 334 6.57 -13.64 -7.64
CA LYS A 334 8.02 -13.74 -7.49
C LYS A 334 8.78 -12.53 -8.06
N ASP A 335 8.11 -11.77 -8.92
CA ASP A 335 8.67 -10.62 -9.64
C ASP A 335 8.23 -9.27 -9.05
N THR A 336 7.68 -9.24 -7.83
CA THR A 336 7.10 -8.03 -7.25
C THR A 336 7.89 -7.50 -6.07
N MET A 337 7.79 -6.19 -5.89
CA MET A 337 8.28 -5.50 -4.70
C MET A 337 7.66 -6.14 -3.46
N SER A 338 8.47 -6.32 -2.43
CA SER A 338 8.06 -6.89 -1.15
C SER A 338 8.15 -5.84 -0.07
N ASN A 339 7.18 -5.83 0.82
CA ASN A 339 7.23 -5.04 2.04
C ASN A 339 7.70 -5.89 3.25
N GLN A 340 8.30 -7.06 3.04
CA GLN A 340 8.78 -7.94 4.11
C GLN A 340 9.67 -7.23 5.13
N TRP A 341 10.41 -6.21 4.71
CA TRP A 341 11.22 -5.36 5.58
C TRP A 341 10.42 -4.80 6.76
N VAL A 342 9.14 -4.43 6.57
CA VAL A 342 8.32 -3.89 7.67
C VAL A 342 8.00 -4.99 8.68
N TYR A 343 7.67 -6.19 8.21
CA TYR A 343 7.36 -7.33 9.07
C TYR A 343 8.61 -7.80 9.83
N ASP A 344 9.77 -7.78 9.19
CA ASP A 344 11.04 -8.12 9.82
C ASP A 344 11.38 -7.12 10.93
N GLU A 345 11.28 -5.81 10.64
CA GLU A 345 11.52 -4.74 11.59
C GLU A 345 10.61 -4.84 12.82
N VAL A 346 9.29 -4.86 12.61
CA VAL A 346 8.35 -4.90 13.75
C VAL A 346 8.44 -6.21 14.53
N SER A 347 8.85 -7.30 13.88
CA SER A 347 9.08 -8.57 14.59
C SER A 347 10.34 -8.56 15.45
N GLU A 348 11.34 -7.77 15.08
CA GLU A 348 12.53 -7.54 15.92
C GLU A 348 12.17 -6.61 17.08
N GLN A 349 11.58 -5.45 16.77
CA GLN A 349 11.20 -4.44 17.76
C GLN A 349 10.22 -4.96 18.82
N TRP A 350 9.19 -5.70 18.40
CA TRP A 350 8.11 -6.16 19.30
C TRP A 350 8.43 -7.49 20.00
N SER A 351 9.62 -8.04 19.78
CA SER A 351 10.06 -9.32 20.39
C SER A 351 10.11 -9.26 21.92
N GLY A 352 10.32 -8.07 22.50
CA GLY A 352 10.25 -7.86 23.95
C GLY A 352 8.84 -7.98 24.53
N TRP A 353 7.79 -7.82 23.73
CA TRP A 353 6.41 -7.83 24.20
C TRP A 353 5.66 -9.12 23.87
N LEU A 354 6.06 -9.81 22.80
CA LEU A 354 5.30 -10.92 22.21
C LEU A 354 6.05 -12.25 22.34
N PRO A 355 5.34 -13.37 22.54
CA PRO A 355 5.97 -14.69 22.56
C PRO A 355 6.51 -15.07 21.17
N ASN A 356 7.53 -15.94 21.13
CA ASN A 356 8.18 -16.38 19.88
C ASN A 356 7.19 -16.88 18.81
N THR A 357 6.11 -17.57 19.21
CA THR A 357 5.08 -18.05 18.27
C THR A 357 4.28 -16.92 17.62
N ALA A 358 4.01 -15.84 18.36
CA ALA A 358 3.40 -14.63 17.83
C ALA A 358 4.37 -13.90 16.89
N ILE A 359 5.65 -13.78 17.27
CA ILE A 359 6.71 -13.19 16.45
C ILE A 359 6.90 -13.93 15.12
N SER A 360 6.89 -15.27 15.11
CA SER A 360 6.97 -16.03 13.85
C SER A 360 5.77 -15.77 12.94
N SER A 361 4.57 -15.60 13.51
CA SER A 361 3.37 -15.26 12.76
C SER A 361 3.42 -13.84 12.21
N LEU A 362 3.82 -12.88 13.05
CA LEU A 362 3.99 -11.49 12.70
C LEU A 362 4.97 -11.33 11.54
N ARG A 363 6.16 -11.96 11.63
CA ARG A 363 7.16 -11.92 10.56
C ARG A 363 6.63 -12.47 9.24
N ALA A 364 5.80 -13.52 9.28
CA ALA A 364 5.30 -14.17 8.08
C ALA A 364 4.14 -13.44 7.39
N ARG A 365 3.34 -12.63 8.12
CA ARG A 365 2.06 -12.09 7.58
C ARG A 365 1.60 -10.75 8.18
N GLY A 366 2.38 -10.13 9.07
CA GLY A 366 2.00 -8.89 9.73
C GLY A 366 0.89 -9.01 10.78
N GLY A 367 0.56 -10.23 11.23
CA GLY A 367 -0.48 -10.47 12.23
C GLY A 367 -0.20 -11.71 13.09
N TYR A 368 -0.79 -11.76 14.29
CA TYR A 368 -0.48 -12.78 15.29
C TYR A 368 -1.63 -13.02 16.26
N SER A 369 -1.49 -14.04 17.11
CA SER A 369 -2.31 -14.21 18.30
C SER A 369 -1.44 -14.53 19.50
N ALA A 370 -1.81 -14.04 20.68
CA ALA A 370 -1.09 -14.29 21.92
C ALA A 370 -2.05 -14.46 23.10
N VAL A 371 -1.63 -15.17 24.14
CA VAL A 371 -2.36 -15.22 25.42
C VAL A 371 -2.02 -13.96 26.20
N ALA A 372 -2.99 -13.07 26.37
CA ALA A 372 -2.80 -11.80 27.06
C ALA A 372 -2.81 -12.02 28.59
N ALA A 373 -3.82 -12.75 29.07
CA ALA A 373 -4.03 -13.14 30.46
C ALA A 373 -4.66 -14.55 30.53
N PRO A 374 -4.73 -15.22 31.71
CA PRO A 374 -5.45 -16.47 31.87
C PRO A 374 -6.89 -16.36 31.32
N GLY A 375 -7.27 -17.26 30.42
CA GLY A 375 -8.59 -17.23 29.78
C GLY A 375 -8.76 -16.18 28.67
N LEU A 376 -7.79 -15.28 28.44
CA LEU A 376 -7.87 -14.21 27.46
C LEU A 376 -6.82 -14.33 26.35
N LYS A 377 -7.30 -14.41 25.10
CA LYS A 377 -6.46 -14.42 23.90
C LYS A 377 -6.68 -13.15 23.09
N ILE A 378 -5.60 -12.49 22.71
CA ILE A 378 -5.62 -11.38 21.75
C ILE A 378 -5.26 -11.89 20.36
N ILE A 379 -5.92 -11.32 19.35
CA ILE A 379 -5.70 -11.62 17.94
C ILE A 379 -5.50 -10.29 17.22
N SER A 380 -4.27 -10.04 16.77
CA SER A 380 -3.92 -8.90 15.93
C SER A 380 -4.02 -9.31 14.46
N LEU A 381 -4.92 -8.67 13.74
CA LEU A 381 -5.16 -8.92 12.33
C LEU A 381 -4.44 -7.88 11.48
N ASN A 382 -3.74 -8.32 10.44
CA ASN A 382 -3.30 -7.41 9.39
C ASN A 382 -4.48 -7.09 8.47
N THR A 383 -5.23 -6.05 8.83
CA THR A 383 -6.44 -5.65 8.11
C THR A 383 -6.15 -4.97 6.77
N ASN A 384 -4.89 -4.64 6.48
CA ASN A 384 -4.48 -4.14 5.16
C ASN A 384 -4.81 -5.09 4.01
N PHE A 385 -4.91 -6.40 4.27
CA PHE A 385 -5.38 -7.35 3.27
C PHE A 385 -6.87 -7.25 2.96
N PHE A 386 -7.65 -6.55 3.77
CA PHE A 386 -9.06 -6.25 3.52
C PHE A 386 -9.28 -4.80 3.10
N TYR A 387 -8.22 -3.99 3.10
CA TYR A 387 -8.32 -2.57 2.83
C TYR A 387 -8.48 -2.28 1.34
N ARG A 388 -9.46 -1.45 0.99
CA ARG A 388 -9.84 -1.16 -0.41
C ARG A 388 -8.74 -0.44 -1.20
N LEU A 389 -7.87 0.31 -0.51
CA LEU A 389 -6.76 1.03 -1.15
C LEU A 389 -5.49 0.17 -1.26
N ASN A 390 -5.50 -1.04 -0.72
CA ASN A 390 -4.45 -2.01 -1.00
C ASN A 390 -4.67 -2.63 -2.38
N TRP A 391 -4.16 -1.97 -3.42
CA TRP A 391 -4.38 -2.40 -4.81
C TRP A 391 -3.75 -3.75 -5.15
N TRP A 392 -2.83 -4.25 -4.33
CA TRP A 392 -2.31 -5.61 -4.46
C TRP A 392 -3.43 -6.66 -4.35
N MET A 393 -4.55 -6.34 -3.72
CA MET A 393 -5.70 -7.24 -3.64
C MET A 393 -6.37 -7.47 -5.01
N LEU A 394 -6.12 -6.61 -6.00
CA LEU A 394 -6.53 -6.82 -7.39
C LEU A 394 -5.77 -7.98 -8.06
N MET A 395 -4.57 -8.32 -7.57
CA MET A 395 -3.72 -9.39 -8.08
C MET A 395 -3.99 -10.75 -7.41
N ARG A 396 -4.99 -10.86 -6.54
CA ARG A 396 -5.32 -12.15 -5.92
C ARG A 396 -5.59 -13.19 -7.02
N PRO A 397 -5.18 -14.45 -6.81
CA PRO A 397 -5.42 -15.50 -7.78
C PRO A 397 -6.88 -15.54 -8.16
N ARG A 398 -7.10 -15.46 -9.47
CA ARG A 398 -8.34 -15.84 -10.14
C ARG A 398 -8.54 -17.34 -10.05
#